data_AF-A0A931CZZ3-F1
#
_entry.id   AF-A0A931CZZ3-F1
#
_cell.length_a   1.000
_cell.length_b   1.000
_cell.length_c   1.000
_cell.angle_alpha   90.00
_cell.angle_beta   90.00
_cell.angle_gamma   90.00
#
_symmetry.space_group_name_H-M   'P 1'
#
loop_
_entity.id
_entity.type
_entity.pdbx_description
1 polymer ?
#
loop_
_entity_poly.entity_id
_entity_poly.type
_entity_poly.pdbx_seq_one_letter_code
_entity_poly.pdbx_strand_id
1 'polypeptide(L)'
;MCSQALRFIEAQGLHLDDAQQRTLARLTDWLQARIRPSGWRRRPAAGAYLWGGVGRGKSLLLAALFEAAPVASKRRMHVHALLQDVQRRLLAHAGQADPLQRVADELAREARLLYLDECHVHDIGDAILLGRLLQTLIERDCILLFSSNYTPAQLCPNPLYHSRFKPFAELLQRRCLVLQMEAGPDYRAHSTRHWGLYLQGPARLLEARLAHLPATSQLLVQRRTLALRGMDERTIWLDFAALCRQPLASSDYLQLCQRFAHIAIGELPALGRCTLDEQQRLINFIDIAYDRACELWMQGERPLDVLCEGVSHGDFSRTRSRFAQLRQEQAESLAC
;
A
#
# COMPACT_ATOMS: atom_id res chain seq x y z
N MET A 1 -5.61 -0.50 -26.84
CA MET A 1 -5.06 -0.48 -25.47
C MET A 1 -5.53 0.74 -24.69
N CYS A 2 -5.22 2.00 -25.08
CA CYS A 2 -5.71 3.19 -24.36
C CYS A 2 -7.25 3.18 -24.19
N SER A 3 -7.99 2.99 -25.27
CA SER A 3 -9.47 2.89 -25.23
C SER A 3 -10.01 1.66 -24.49
N GLN A 4 -9.19 0.62 -24.26
CA GLN A 4 -9.59 -0.52 -23.41
C GLN A 4 -9.38 -0.18 -21.93
N ALA A 5 -8.26 0.50 -21.61
CA ALA A 5 -7.99 0.98 -20.26
C ALA A 5 -9.03 2.02 -19.81
N LEU A 6 -9.41 2.95 -20.70
CA LEU A 6 -10.49 3.92 -20.42
C LEU A 6 -11.81 3.21 -20.14
N ARG A 7 -12.22 2.26 -20.99
CA ARG A 7 -13.44 1.47 -20.75
C ARG A 7 -13.41 0.68 -19.44
N PHE A 8 -12.26 0.17 -19.02
CA PHE A 8 -12.11 -0.50 -17.73
C PHE A 8 -12.34 0.44 -16.54
N ILE A 9 -11.96 1.71 -16.68
CA ILE A 9 -12.16 2.74 -15.65
C ILE A 9 -13.63 3.21 -15.65
N GLU A 10 -14.20 3.46 -16.82
CA GLU A 10 -15.60 3.85 -16.99
C GLU A 10 -16.58 2.76 -16.48
N ALA A 11 -16.24 1.49 -16.67
CA ALA A 11 -17.02 0.36 -16.14
C ALA A 11 -17.09 0.33 -14.59
N GLN A 12 -16.20 1.06 -13.92
CA GLN A 12 -16.22 1.26 -12.46
C GLN A 12 -16.94 2.57 -12.05
N GLY A 13 -17.55 3.28 -13.00
CA GLY A 13 -18.21 4.57 -12.77
C GLY A 13 -17.23 5.72 -12.51
N LEU A 14 -15.96 5.57 -12.92
CA LEU A 14 -14.92 6.57 -12.72
C LEU A 14 -14.61 7.29 -14.03
N HIS A 15 -14.27 8.57 -13.93
CA HIS A 15 -13.82 9.39 -15.06
C HIS A 15 -12.44 9.97 -14.76
N LEU A 16 -11.57 9.98 -15.77
CA LEU A 16 -10.23 10.54 -15.65
C LEU A 16 -10.21 12.02 -15.98
N ASP A 17 -9.49 12.80 -15.20
CA ASP A 17 -9.14 14.18 -15.55
C ASP A 17 -8.14 14.24 -16.72
N ASP A 18 -7.92 15.43 -17.29
CA ASP A 18 -7.02 15.61 -18.44
C ASP A 18 -5.57 15.18 -18.16
N ALA A 19 -5.07 15.37 -16.93
CA ALA A 19 -3.70 15.00 -16.56
C ALA A 19 -3.54 13.47 -16.44
N GLN A 20 -4.56 12.80 -15.91
CA GLN A 20 -4.66 11.35 -15.83
C GLN A 20 -4.79 10.73 -17.23
N GLN A 21 -5.59 11.33 -18.12
CA GLN A 21 -5.70 10.88 -19.51
C GLN A 21 -4.37 11.01 -20.26
N ARG A 22 -3.66 12.14 -20.13
CA ARG A 22 -2.32 12.33 -20.72
C ARG A 22 -1.32 11.30 -20.18
N THR A 23 -1.33 11.06 -18.87
CA THR A 23 -0.47 10.05 -18.23
C THR A 23 -0.78 8.64 -18.74
N LEU A 24 -2.05 8.27 -18.83
CA LEU A 24 -2.48 6.97 -19.35
C LEU A 24 -2.09 6.78 -20.81
N ALA A 25 -2.23 7.82 -21.64
CA ALA A 25 -1.81 7.78 -23.04
C ALA A 25 -0.30 7.50 -23.16
N ARG A 26 0.54 8.25 -22.42
CA ARG A 26 2.00 8.03 -22.40
C ARG A 26 2.39 6.63 -21.95
N LEU A 27 1.73 6.12 -20.90
CA LEU A 27 1.93 4.74 -20.42
C LEU A 27 1.53 3.71 -21.47
N THR A 28 0.43 3.96 -22.18
CA THR A 28 -0.08 3.09 -23.25
C THR A 28 0.92 3.03 -24.40
N ASP A 29 1.38 4.18 -24.88
CA ASP A 29 2.31 4.28 -26.01
C ASP A 29 3.62 3.55 -25.70
N TRP A 30 4.14 3.75 -24.48
CA TRP A 30 5.33 3.04 -24.00
C TRP A 30 5.13 1.52 -23.99
N LEU A 31 4.03 1.03 -23.39
CA LEU A 31 3.80 -0.41 -23.27
C LEU A 31 3.56 -1.06 -24.65
N GLN A 32 2.88 -0.38 -25.57
CA GLN A 32 2.72 -0.84 -26.95
C GLN A 32 4.08 -0.99 -27.64
N ALA A 33 4.93 0.04 -27.56
CA ALA A 33 6.26 0.00 -28.14
C ALA A 33 7.16 -1.07 -27.49
N ARG A 34 6.95 -1.35 -26.19
CA ARG A 34 7.70 -2.38 -25.45
C ARG A 34 7.29 -3.80 -25.84
N ILE A 35 6.00 -4.05 -26.05
CA ILE A 35 5.46 -5.36 -26.45
C ILE A 35 5.76 -5.65 -27.93
N ARG A 36 5.64 -4.63 -28.79
CA ARG A 36 5.88 -4.72 -30.24
C ARG A 36 7.01 -3.78 -30.67
N PRO A 37 8.28 -4.12 -30.38
CA PRO A 37 9.40 -3.28 -30.75
C PRO A 37 9.53 -3.21 -32.28
N SER A 38 9.58 -2.00 -32.84
CA SER A 38 9.95 -1.80 -34.24
C SER A 38 11.44 -2.04 -34.41
N GLY A 39 11.86 -2.94 -35.32
CA GLY A 39 13.25 -3.40 -35.47
C GLY A 39 14.31 -2.32 -35.74
N TRP A 40 13.89 -1.10 -36.12
CA TRP A 40 14.79 0.02 -36.44
C TRP A 40 14.91 1.07 -35.33
N ARG A 41 14.12 0.97 -34.23
CA ARG A 41 14.15 1.95 -33.13
C ARG A 41 14.83 1.39 -31.89
N ARG A 42 15.43 2.28 -31.11
CA ARG A 42 15.97 1.96 -29.77
C ARG A 42 14.86 1.32 -28.92
N ARG A 43 15.16 0.17 -28.31
CA ARG A 43 14.20 -0.57 -27.48
C ARG A 43 13.72 0.34 -26.33
N PRO A 44 12.39 0.48 -26.11
CA PRO A 44 11.86 1.31 -25.02
C PRO A 44 12.34 0.84 -23.65
N ALA A 45 12.19 1.72 -22.65
CA ALA A 45 12.47 1.42 -21.26
C ALA A 45 11.83 0.08 -20.84
N ALA A 46 12.52 -0.70 -20.01
CA ALA A 46 12.07 -2.03 -19.60
C ALA A 46 10.87 -1.99 -18.65
N GLY A 47 10.71 -0.90 -17.90
CA GLY A 47 9.55 -0.67 -17.04
C GLY A 47 8.94 0.72 -17.16
N ALA A 48 7.85 0.94 -16.42
CA ALA A 48 7.28 2.25 -16.15
C ALA A 48 7.11 2.42 -14.64
N TYR A 49 7.48 3.59 -14.14
CA TYR A 49 7.42 3.94 -12.72
C TYR A 49 6.56 5.18 -12.57
N LEU A 50 5.33 5.00 -12.06
CA LEU A 50 4.39 6.07 -11.81
C LEU A 50 4.43 6.46 -10.33
N TRP A 51 4.79 7.70 -10.04
CA TRP A 51 4.86 8.21 -8.69
C TRP A 51 4.06 9.49 -8.49
N GLY A 52 3.76 9.82 -7.24
CA GLY A 52 3.02 11.03 -6.87
C GLY A 52 2.32 10.83 -5.53
N GLY A 53 1.72 11.89 -4.99
CA GLY A 53 1.06 11.86 -3.68
C GLY A 53 -0.04 10.80 -3.54
N VAL A 54 -0.55 10.62 -2.33
CA VAL A 54 -1.61 9.65 -2.04
C VAL A 54 -2.91 10.04 -2.75
N GLY A 55 -3.69 9.05 -3.16
CA GLY A 55 -5.04 9.31 -3.66
C GLY A 55 -5.14 9.89 -5.07
N ARG A 56 -4.02 9.97 -5.80
CA ARG A 56 -3.96 10.56 -7.15
C ARG A 56 -4.52 9.69 -8.28
N GLY A 57 -4.80 8.41 -8.02
CA GLY A 57 -5.24 7.46 -9.05
C GLY A 57 -4.12 6.65 -9.71
N LYS A 58 -2.90 6.62 -9.15
CA LYS A 58 -1.76 5.84 -9.69
C LYS A 58 -2.12 4.38 -9.94
N SER A 59 -2.63 3.71 -8.91
CA SER A 59 -3.00 2.29 -8.99
C SER A 59 -4.20 2.06 -9.92
N LEU A 60 -5.11 3.04 -10.06
CA LEU A 60 -6.21 2.97 -11.02
C LEU A 60 -5.68 2.96 -12.47
N LEU A 61 -4.82 3.93 -12.82
CA LEU A 61 -4.25 4.03 -14.17
C LEU A 61 -3.42 2.80 -14.53
N LEU A 62 -2.57 2.34 -13.60
CA LEU A 62 -1.73 1.17 -13.83
C LEU A 62 -2.52 -0.13 -13.85
N ALA A 63 -3.55 -0.29 -13.03
CA ALA A 63 -4.44 -1.45 -13.10
C ALA A 63 -5.20 -1.48 -14.43
N ALA A 64 -5.73 -0.34 -14.89
CA ALA A 64 -6.40 -0.25 -16.19
C ALA A 64 -5.47 -0.59 -17.35
N LEU A 65 -4.23 -0.09 -17.32
CA LEU A 65 -3.20 -0.44 -18.30
C LEU A 65 -2.84 -1.93 -18.23
N PHE A 66 -2.65 -2.48 -17.03
CA PHE A 66 -2.35 -3.89 -16.80
C PHE A 66 -3.47 -4.79 -17.31
N GLU A 67 -4.73 -4.39 -17.16
CA GLU A 67 -5.86 -5.13 -17.72
C GLU A 67 -5.94 -5.05 -19.23
N ALA A 68 -5.71 -3.87 -19.81
CA ALA A 68 -5.71 -3.66 -21.24
C ALA A 68 -4.48 -4.27 -21.96
N ALA A 69 -3.42 -4.63 -21.22
CA ALA A 69 -2.19 -5.16 -21.79
C ALA A 69 -2.41 -6.52 -22.46
N PRO A 70 -2.07 -6.70 -23.76
CA PRO A 70 -2.22 -7.96 -24.47
C PRO A 70 -1.05 -8.93 -24.14
N VAL A 71 -0.85 -9.19 -22.85
CA VAL A 71 0.19 -10.10 -22.32
C VAL A 71 -0.51 -11.19 -21.51
N ALA A 72 -0.37 -12.45 -21.95
CA ALA A 72 -1.05 -13.58 -21.30
C ALA A 72 -0.50 -13.86 -19.89
N SER A 73 0.82 -13.95 -19.74
CA SER A 73 1.48 -14.14 -18.45
C SER A 73 1.74 -12.80 -17.78
N LYS A 74 0.81 -12.37 -16.93
CA LYS A 74 0.90 -11.13 -16.16
C LYS A 74 0.56 -11.39 -14.69
N ARG A 75 1.29 -10.75 -13.77
CA ARG A 75 1.07 -10.91 -12.32
C ARG A 75 1.16 -9.55 -11.63
N ARG A 76 0.20 -9.26 -10.76
CA ARG A 76 0.17 -8.07 -9.89
C ARG A 76 0.42 -8.49 -8.45
N MET A 77 1.27 -7.77 -7.73
CA MET A 77 1.51 -7.97 -6.29
C MET A 77 2.10 -6.72 -5.64
N HIS A 78 2.05 -6.65 -4.30
CA HIS A 78 2.80 -5.65 -3.55
C HIS A 78 4.29 -6.01 -3.47
N VAL A 79 5.16 -5.01 -3.38
CA VAL A 79 6.62 -5.22 -3.32
C VAL A 79 7.04 -6.10 -2.13
N HIS A 80 6.43 -5.93 -0.96
CA HIS A 80 6.74 -6.77 0.20
C HIS A 80 6.38 -8.26 -0.04
N ALA A 81 5.25 -8.53 -0.70
CA ALA A 81 4.85 -9.88 -1.05
C ALA A 81 5.81 -10.52 -2.06
N LEU A 82 6.32 -9.74 -3.02
CA LEU A 82 7.38 -10.19 -3.93
C LEU A 82 8.64 -10.57 -3.15
N LEU A 83 9.09 -9.70 -2.25
CA LEU A 83 10.32 -9.92 -1.47
C LEU A 83 10.22 -11.17 -0.60
N GLN A 84 9.07 -11.40 0.04
CA GLN A 84 8.82 -12.63 0.79
C GLN A 84 8.83 -13.88 -0.12
N ASP A 85 8.20 -13.81 -1.29
CA ASP A 85 8.20 -14.91 -2.28
C ASP A 85 9.63 -15.24 -2.73
N VAL A 86 10.41 -14.21 -3.05
CA VAL A 86 11.81 -14.31 -3.48
C VAL A 86 12.69 -14.89 -2.37
N GLN A 87 12.59 -14.39 -1.14
CA GLN A 87 13.37 -14.90 0.00
C GLN A 87 13.09 -16.38 0.24
N ARG A 88 11.82 -16.79 0.19
CA ARG A 88 11.42 -18.20 0.32
C ARG A 88 12.01 -19.07 -0.80
N ARG A 89 11.98 -18.62 -2.06
CA ARG A 89 12.56 -19.37 -3.18
C ARG A 89 14.09 -19.41 -3.10
N LEU A 90 14.74 -18.32 -2.68
CA LEU A 90 16.18 -18.29 -2.44
C LEU A 90 16.62 -19.35 -1.42
N LEU A 91 15.84 -19.56 -0.36
CA LEU A 91 16.08 -20.63 0.62
C LEU A 91 15.92 -22.03 -0.01
N ALA A 92 14.93 -22.23 -0.87
CA ALA A 92 14.75 -23.50 -1.60
C ALA A 92 15.90 -23.80 -2.57
N HIS A 93 16.58 -22.76 -3.06
CA HIS A 93 17.78 -22.87 -3.90
C HIS A 93 19.10 -22.71 -3.14
N ALA A 94 19.08 -22.79 -1.81
CA ALA A 94 20.28 -22.63 -0.99
C ALA A 94 21.36 -23.66 -1.39
N GLY A 95 22.63 -23.20 -1.42
CA GLY A 95 23.77 -24.02 -1.84
C GLY A 95 23.96 -24.17 -3.36
N GLN A 96 23.05 -23.63 -4.17
CA GLN A 96 23.19 -23.60 -5.63
C GLN A 96 23.99 -22.36 -6.06
N ALA A 97 24.68 -22.43 -7.19
CA ALA A 97 25.30 -21.26 -7.79
C ALA A 97 24.22 -20.28 -8.27
N ASP A 98 24.39 -19.00 -7.92
CA ASP A 98 23.52 -17.88 -8.31
C ASP A 98 22.01 -18.14 -8.13
N PRO A 99 21.54 -18.41 -6.89
CA PRO A 99 20.14 -18.77 -6.63
C PRO A 99 19.16 -17.69 -7.11
N LEU A 100 19.56 -16.42 -7.10
CA LEU A 100 18.73 -15.32 -7.57
C LEU A 100 18.45 -15.39 -9.09
N GLN A 101 19.40 -15.90 -9.89
CA GLN A 101 19.19 -16.08 -11.33
C GLN A 101 18.08 -17.12 -11.57
N ARG A 102 18.11 -18.24 -10.83
CA ARG A 102 17.08 -19.28 -10.91
C ARG A 102 15.70 -18.76 -10.49
N VAL A 103 15.65 -18.01 -9.39
CA VAL A 103 14.41 -17.35 -8.96
C VAL A 103 13.89 -16.37 -10.03
N ALA A 104 14.78 -15.62 -10.68
CA ALA A 104 14.40 -14.73 -11.77
C ALA A 104 13.90 -15.52 -13.00
N ASP A 105 14.49 -16.67 -13.33
CA ASP A 105 14.02 -17.57 -14.41
C ASP A 105 12.62 -18.10 -14.13
N GLU A 106 12.35 -18.50 -12.89
CA GLU A 106 11.01 -18.94 -12.46
C GLU A 106 9.98 -17.82 -12.59
N LEU A 107 10.27 -16.65 -12.02
CA LEU A 107 9.37 -15.51 -12.06
C LEU A 107 9.12 -15.03 -13.50
N ALA A 108 10.14 -15.04 -14.36
CA ALA A 108 10.00 -14.66 -15.77
C ALA A 108 9.13 -15.64 -16.57
N ARG A 109 9.16 -16.94 -16.23
CA ARG A 109 8.25 -17.95 -16.80
C ARG A 109 6.81 -17.75 -16.33
N GLU A 110 6.62 -17.38 -15.07
CA GLU A 110 5.29 -17.12 -14.50
C GLU A 110 4.66 -15.83 -15.03
N ALA A 111 5.45 -14.77 -15.21
CA ALA A 111 4.96 -13.45 -15.56
C ALA A 111 5.95 -12.68 -16.45
N ARG A 112 5.54 -12.44 -17.70
CA ARG A 112 6.23 -11.50 -18.60
C ARG A 112 5.94 -10.04 -18.22
N LEU A 113 4.75 -9.74 -17.71
CA LEU A 113 4.38 -8.42 -17.19
C LEU A 113 4.18 -8.49 -15.68
N LEU A 114 5.05 -7.83 -14.92
CA LEU A 114 4.98 -7.72 -13.48
C LEU A 114 4.53 -6.32 -13.06
N TYR A 115 3.40 -6.24 -12.37
CA TYR A 115 2.93 -5.01 -11.73
C TYR A 115 3.19 -5.07 -10.23
N LEU A 116 4.16 -4.26 -9.81
CA LEU A 116 4.54 -4.04 -8.43
C LEU A 116 3.82 -2.80 -7.89
N ASP A 117 2.74 -3.04 -7.17
CA ASP A 117 1.95 -2.00 -6.54
C ASP A 117 2.60 -1.56 -5.21
N GLU A 118 2.43 -0.27 -4.88
CA GLU A 118 2.89 0.33 -3.63
C GLU A 118 4.36 0.04 -3.33
N CYS A 119 5.22 0.38 -4.28
CA CYS A 119 6.65 0.28 -4.14
C CYS A 119 7.15 1.27 -3.08
N HIS A 120 7.39 0.75 -1.88
CA HIS A 120 8.07 1.40 -0.78
C HIS A 120 8.92 0.36 -0.06
N VAL A 121 10.17 0.69 0.25
CA VAL A 121 11.12 -0.25 0.85
C VAL A 121 11.61 0.31 2.18
N HIS A 122 11.34 -0.43 3.25
CA HIS A 122 11.67 -0.01 4.62
C HIS A 122 13.08 -0.45 5.06
N ASP A 123 13.66 -1.48 4.43
CA ASP A 123 14.96 -2.06 4.78
C ASP A 123 15.96 -2.01 3.61
N ILE A 124 17.24 -1.79 3.92
CA ILE A 124 18.29 -1.69 2.89
C ILE A 124 18.62 -3.04 2.25
N GLY A 125 18.53 -4.14 2.99
CA GLY A 125 18.72 -5.49 2.46
C GLY A 125 17.65 -5.84 1.43
N ASP A 126 16.39 -5.53 1.75
CA ASP A 126 15.27 -5.66 0.82
C ASP A 126 15.47 -4.82 -0.45
N ALA A 127 15.97 -3.59 -0.32
CA ALA A 127 16.23 -2.72 -1.48
C ALA A 127 17.34 -3.28 -2.38
N ILE A 128 18.43 -3.79 -1.78
CA ILE A 128 19.53 -4.42 -2.52
C ILE A 128 19.04 -5.67 -3.25
N LEU A 129 18.25 -6.51 -2.57
CA LEU A 129 17.66 -7.71 -3.15
C LEU A 129 16.73 -7.34 -4.32
N LEU A 130 15.84 -6.38 -4.11
CA LEU A 130 14.92 -5.89 -5.14
C LEU A 130 15.68 -5.36 -6.36
N GLY A 131 16.73 -4.56 -6.16
CA GLY A 131 17.54 -4.02 -7.27
C GLY A 131 18.18 -5.12 -8.11
N ARG A 132 18.79 -6.12 -7.47
CA ARG A 132 19.41 -7.27 -8.17
C ARG A 132 18.38 -8.12 -8.89
N LEU A 133 17.21 -8.35 -8.28
CA LEU A 133 16.10 -9.08 -8.88
C LEU A 133 15.56 -8.36 -10.12
N LEU A 134 15.32 -7.05 -10.02
CA LEU A 134 14.79 -6.28 -11.14
C LEU A 134 15.76 -6.23 -12.31
N GLN A 135 17.06 -6.10 -12.04
CA GLN A 135 18.09 -6.20 -13.08
C GLN A 135 18.02 -7.54 -13.83
N THR A 136 17.95 -8.65 -13.09
CA THR A 136 17.88 -10.00 -13.67
C THR A 136 16.56 -10.27 -14.42
N LEU A 137 15.44 -9.73 -13.95
CA LEU A 137 14.16 -9.79 -14.67
C LEU A 137 14.18 -8.97 -15.96
N ILE A 138 14.81 -7.79 -15.93
CA ILE A 138 14.95 -6.95 -17.12
C ILE A 138 15.81 -7.65 -18.19
N GLU A 139 16.86 -8.35 -17.80
CA GLU A 139 17.71 -9.15 -18.71
C GLU A 139 16.92 -10.28 -19.38
N ARG A 140 15.87 -10.79 -18.73
CA ARG A 140 14.92 -11.79 -19.24
C ARG A 140 13.76 -11.19 -20.03
N ASP A 141 13.86 -9.91 -20.37
CA ASP A 141 12.84 -9.16 -21.10
C ASP A 141 11.47 -9.05 -20.40
N CYS A 142 11.43 -9.22 -19.07
CA CYS A 142 10.24 -8.88 -18.29
C CYS A 142 9.93 -7.38 -18.44
N ILE A 143 8.63 -7.08 -18.41
CA ILE A 143 8.08 -5.73 -18.43
C ILE A 143 7.63 -5.42 -17.00
N LEU A 144 8.09 -4.28 -16.47
CA LEU A 144 7.85 -3.91 -15.08
C LEU A 144 6.93 -2.69 -14.98
N LEU A 145 5.91 -2.75 -14.14
CA LEU A 145 5.08 -1.60 -13.76
C LEU A 145 5.25 -1.34 -12.27
N PHE A 146 5.47 -0.09 -11.89
CA PHE A 146 5.58 0.33 -10.50
C PHE A 146 4.62 1.47 -10.20
N SER A 147 3.91 1.36 -9.08
CA SER A 147 3.24 2.50 -8.45
C SER A 147 4.00 2.87 -7.15
N SER A 148 4.19 4.15 -6.86
CA SER A 148 4.81 4.58 -5.60
C SER A 148 4.35 5.96 -5.15
N ASN A 149 4.43 6.24 -3.85
CA ASN A 149 4.25 7.59 -3.33
C ASN A 149 5.54 8.43 -3.39
N TYR A 150 6.67 7.81 -3.71
CA TYR A 150 7.99 8.43 -3.65
C TYR A 150 8.66 8.44 -5.02
N THR A 151 9.50 9.44 -5.27
CA THR A 151 10.43 9.38 -6.41
C THR A 151 11.38 8.19 -6.24
N PRO A 152 12.01 7.69 -7.32
CA PRO A 152 13.01 6.64 -7.20
C PRO A 152 14.13 6.97 -6.21
N ALA A 153 14.51 8.24 -6.05
CA ALA A 153 15.54 8.67 -5.11
C ALA A 153 15.07 8.69 -3.64
N GLN A 154 13.76 8.81 -3.40
CA GLN A 154 13.15 8.91 -2.07
C GLN A 154 12.54 7.59 -1.58
N LEU A 155 12.63 6.53 -2.37
CA LEU A 155 12.08 5.20 -2.05
C LEU A 155 12.67 4.56 -0.77
N CYS A 156 13.86 4.99 -0.36
CA CYS A 156 14.46 4.65 0.93
C CYS A 156 14.78 5.95 1.68
N PRO A 157 13.95 6.35 2.67
CA PRO A 157 14.08 7.65 3.33
C PRO A 157 15.24 7.70 4.33
N ASN A 158 15.83 6.56 4.71
CA ASN A 158 16.88 6.51 5.73
C ASN A 158 18.23 7.04 5.16
N PRO A 159 18.75 8.18 5.66
CA PRO A 159 19.96 8.79 5.14
C PRO A 159 21.21 7.90 5.26
N LEU A 160 21.27 7.03 6.29
CA LEU A 160 22.40 6.13 6.53
C LEU A 160 22.63 5.13 5.40
N TYR A 161 21.58 4.85 4.63
CA TYR A 161 21.60 3.87 3.55
C TYR A 161 21.59 4.49 2.16
N HIS A 162 21.56 5.83 2.06
CA HIS A 162 21.42 6.54 0.79
C HIS A 162 22.49 6.15 -0.25
N SER A 163 23.76 5.99 0.17
CA SER A 163 24.86 5.58 -0.74
C SER A 163 24.68 4.16 -1.29
N ARG A 164 24.15 3.24 -0.47
CA ARG A 164 23.85 1.85 -0.86
C ARG A 164 22.55 1.74 -1.67
N PHE A 165 21.63 2.67 -1.47
CA PHE A 165 20.35 2.73 -2.16
C PHE A 165 20.45 3.38 -3.55
N LYS A 166 21.37 4.34 -3.71
CA LYS A 166 21.60 5.08 -4.96
C LYS A 166 21.66 4.20 -6.22
N PRO A 167 22.37 3.05 -6.25
CA PRO A 167 22.37 2.18 -7.44
C PRO A 167 20.99 1.69 -7.86
N PHE A 168 20.10 1.43 -6.90
CA PHE A 168 18.74 0.98 -7.19
C PHE A 168 17.88 2.12 -7.74
N ALA A 169 17.95 3.31 -7.12
CA ALA A 169 17.29 4.51 -7.65
C ALA A 169 17.74 4.83 -9.09
N GLU A 170 19.04 4.72 -9.36
CA GLU A 170 19.62 4.91 -10.70
C GLU A 170 19.16 3.84 -11.69
N LEU A 171 19.04 2.58 -11.27
CA LEU A 171 18.49 1.51 -12.11
C LEU A 171 17.07 1.85 -12.56
N LEU A 172 16.21 2.27 -11.64
CA LEU A 172 14.83 2.68 -11.96
C LEU A 172 14.83 3.88 -12.92
N GLN A 173 15.64 4.91 -12.67
CA GLN A 173 15.72 6.09 -13.54
C GLN A 173 16.22 5.75 -14.95
N ARG A 174 17.16 4.82 -15.08
CA ARG A 174 17.75 4.43 -16.38
C ARG A 174 16.89 3.44 -17.15
N ARG A 175 16.19 2.53 -16.45
CA ARG A 175 15.48 1.40 -17.06
C ARG A 175 13.97 1.56 -17.08
N CYS A 176 13.41 2.56 -16.40
CA CYS A 176 11.97 2.83 -16.42
C CYS A 176 11.63 4.17 -17.08
N LEU A 177 10.46 4.21 -17.72
CA LEU A 177 9.75 5.46 -17.97
C LEU A 177 9.23 5.99 -16.64
N VAL A 178 9.91 6.99 -16.06
CA VAL A 178 9.51 7.62 -14.79
C VAL A 178 8.51 8.74 -15.08
N LEU A 179 7.29 8.61 -14.56
CA LEU A 179 6.21 9.60 -14.69
C LEU A 179 5.75 10.06 -13.31
N GLN A 180 5.49 11.36 -13.20
CA GLN A 180 4.88 11.96 -12.01
C GLN A 180 3.39 12.18 -12.27
N MET A 181 2.56 11.81 -11.31
CA MET A 181 1.19 12.31 -11.20
C MET A 181 1.23 13.71 -10.59
N GLU A 182 0.73 14.68 -11.34
CA GLU A 182 0.61 16.07 -10.90
C GLU A 182 -0.17 16.17 -9.57
N ALA A 183 0.13 17.20 -8.80
CA ALA A 183 -0.67 17.52 -7.62
C ALA A 183 -2.08 17.91 -8.07
N GLY A 184 -3.10 17.38 -7.41
CA GLY A 184 -4.51 17.62 -7.74
C GLY A 184 -5.42 17.42 -6.52
N PRO A 185 -6.69 17.04 -6.69
CA PRO A 185 -7.51 16.53 -5.60
C PRO A 185 -7.11 15.10 -5.19
N ASP A 186 -7.39 14.72 -3.95
CA ASP A 186 -7.37 13.31 -3.54
C ASP A 186 -8.70 12.67 -3.96
N TYR A 187 -8.65 11.76 -4.95
CA TYR A 187 -9.84 11.11 -5.48
C TYR A 187 -10.44 10.08 -4.52
N ARG A 188 -9.70 9.64 -3.49
CA ARG A 188 -10.23 8.74 -2.45
C ARG A 188 -11.27 9.43 -1.57
N ALA A 189 -11.15 10.74 -1.36
CA ALA A 189 -12.13 11.51 -0.59
C ALA A 189 -13.53 11.54 -1.25
N HIS A 190 -13.60 11.26 -2.54
CA HIS A 190 -14.84 11.23 -3.32
C HIS A 190 -15.35 9.79 -3.57
N SER A 191 -14.68 8.79 -3.00
CA SER A 191 -15.09 7.38 -3.08
C SER A 191 -16.32 7.15 -2.20
N THR A 192 -17.38 6.61 -2.78
CA THR A 192 -18.55 6.09 -2.03
C THR A 192 -18.24 4.79 -1.27
N ARG A 193 -17.08 4.19 -1.54
CA ARG A 193 -16.62 2.97 -0.88
C ARG A 193 -15.90 3.33 0.42
N HIS A 194 -16.54 3.00 1.53
CA HIS A 194 -15.95 3.09 2.86
C HIS A 194 -15.33 1.76 3.27
N TRP A 195 -14.18 1.80 3.96
CA TRP A 195 -13.51 0.61 4.50
C TRP A 195 -13.70 0.49 6.02
N GLY A 196 -14.60 1.30 6.59
CA GLY A 196 -14.80 1.37 8.02
C GLY A 196 -15.61 2.58 8.45
N LEU A 197 -15.63 2.81 9.75
CA LEU A 197 -16.43 3.79 10.45
C LEU A 197 -15.60 4.56 11.46
N TYR A 198 -15.83 5.87 11.53
CA TYR A 198 -15.40 6.72 12.62
C TYR A 198 -16.62 7.25 13.38
N LEU A 199 -16.67 6.94 14.69
CA LEU A 199 -17.67 7.42 15.63
C LEU A 199 -17.11 8.60 16.42
N GLN A 200 -17.67 9.79 16.19
CA GLN A 200 -17.36 10.96 16.99
C GLN A 200 -18.28 11.02 18.21
N GLY A 201 -17.70 10.99 19.40
CA GLY A 201 -18.41 11.13 20.66
C GLY A 201 -17.78 10.32 21.78
N PRO A 202 -18.50 10.04 22.87
CA PRO A 202 -17.96 9.30 24.01
C PRO A 202 -17.74 7.82 23.68
N ALA A 203 -16.82 7.17 24.42
CA ALA A 203 -16.46 5.75 24.24
C ALA A 203 -17.67 4.81 24.21
N ARG A 204 -18.70 5.09 25.03
CA ARG A 204 -19.97 4.35 25.08
C ARG A 204 -20.68 4.13 23.74
N LEU A 205 -20.43 4.98 22.74
CA LEU A 205 -21.00 4.78 21.40
C LEU A 205 -20.45 3.52 20.74
N LEU A 206 -19.14 3.31 20.84
CA LEU A 206 -18.49 2.12 20.32
C LEU A 206 -18.87 0.90 21.18
N GLU A 207 -18.93 1.06 22.51
CA GLU A 207 -19.38 0.01 23.44
C GLU A 207 -20.79 -0.47 23.10
N ALA A 208 -21.74 0.44 22.87
CA ALA A 208 -23.11 0.09 22.51
C ALA A 208 -23.18 -0.68 21.19
N ARG A 209 -22.37 -0.28 20.19
CA ARG A 209 -22.31 -0.97 18.89
C ARG A 209 -21.68 -2.36 18.99
N LEU A 210 -20.73 -2.53 19.91
CA LEU A 210 -19.98 -3.77 20.13
C LEU A 210 -20.46 -4.57 21.33
N ALA A 211 -21.63 -4.25 21.90
CA ALA A 211 -22.19 -4.92 23.08
C ALA A 211 -22.45 -6.42 22.86
N HIS A 212 -22.54 -6.86 21.60
CA HIS A 212 -22.68 -8.26 21.21
C HIS A 212 -21.36 -9.04 21.29
N LEU A 213 -20.20 -8.38 21.35
CA LEU A 213 -18.92 -9.07 21.41
C LEU A 213 -18.70 -9.67 22.81
N PRO A 214 -18.30 -10.95 22.89
CA PRO A 214 -17.87 -11.54 24.15
C PRO A 214 -16.75 -10.75 24.80
N ALA A 215 -16.92 -10.41 26.07
CA ALA A 215 -15.88 -9.78 26.87
C ALA A 215 -14.68 -10.71 26.95
N THR A 216 -13.57 -10.29 26.37
CA THR A 216 -12.28 -11.00 26.40
C THR A 216 -11.27 -10.01 26.89
N SER A 217 -10.45 -10.39 27.88
CA SER A 217 -9.53 -9.46 28.52
C SER A 217 -8.16 -9.39 27.85
N GLN A 218 -7.71 -10.49 27.23
CA GLN A 218 -6.36 -10.58 26.69
C GLN A 218 -6.27 -11.46 25.43
N LEU A 219 -5.35 -11.10 24.54
CA LEU A 219 -4.95 -11.92 23.40
C LEU A 219 -3.44 -11.94 23.27
N LEU A 220 -2.87 -13.15 23.14
CA LEU A 220 -1.47 -13.32 22.78
C LEU A 220 -1.30 -13.19 21.26
N VAL A 221 -0.53 -12.19 20.84
CA VAL A 221 -0.11 -11.96 19.45
C VAL A 221 1.40 -12.09 19.39
N GLN A 222 1.89 -13.11 18.69
CA GLN A 222 3.28 -13.57 18.76
C GLN A 222 3.80 -13.74 20.20
N ARG A 223 4.60 -12.78 20.68
CA ARG A 223 5.25 -12.74 22.00
C ARG A 223 4.71 -11.62 22.88
N ARG A 224 3.57 -11.01 22.50
CA ARG A 224 2.99 -9.82 23.13
C ARG A 224 1.55 -10.11 23.56
N THR A 225 1.19 -9.71 24.77
CA THR A 225 -0.18 -9.81 25.27
C THR A 225 -0.87 -8.46 25.10
N LEU A 226 -1.93 -8.43 24.31
CA LEU A 226 -2.76 -7.24 24.10
C LEU A 226 -3.94 -7.27 25.07
N ALA A 227 -4.19 -6.15 25.73
CA ALA A 227 -5.41 -5.94 26.51
C ALA A 227 -6.58 -5.68 25.56
N LEU A 228 -7.67 -6.42 25.73
CA LEU A 228 -8.85 -6.36 24.88
C LEU A 228 -10.07 -5.88 25.69
N ARG A 229 -11.03 -5.33 24.96
CA ARG A 229 -12.37 -4.96 25.46
C ARG A 229 -13.41 -6.02 25.07
N GLY A 230 -13.25 -6.63 23.90
CA GLY A 230 -14.10 -7.71 23.42
C GLY A 230 -13.51 -8.39 22.20
N MET A 231 -13.94 -9.63 21.95
CA MET A 231 -13.46 -10.40 20.80
C MET A 231 -14.44 -11.53 20.46
N ASP A 232 -14.63 -11.77 19.16
CA ASP A 232 -15.20 -13.01 18.63
C ASP A 232 -14.24 -13.64 17.60
N GLU A 233 -14.70 -14.58 16.79
CA GLU A 233 -13.86 -15.24 15.78
C GLU A 233 -13.32 -14.30 14.68
N ARG A 234 -14.04 -13.21 14.38
CA ARG A 234 -13.77 -12.33 13.23
C ARG A 234 -13.50 -10.88 13.61
N THR A 235 -13.80 -10.48 14.83
CA THR A 235 -13.77 -9.12 15.34
C THR A 235 -12.92 -9.03 16.59
N ILE A 236 -12.07 -8.02 16.64
CA ILE A 236 -11.29 -7.66 17.84
C ILE A 236 -11.58 -6.21 18.22
N TRP A 237 -11.78 -5.97 19.51
CA TRP A 237 -11.96 -4.63 20.07
C TRP A 237 -10.94 -4.36 21.18
N LEU A 238 -10.20 -3.28 21.02
CA LEU A 238 -9.16 -2.81 21.92
C LEU A 238 -9.10 -1.29 21.90
N ASP A 239 -8.39 -0.68 22.85
CA ASP A 239 -8.16 0.76 22.84
C ASP A 239 -6.88 1.12 22.12
N PHE A 240 -6.77 2.39 21.70
CA PHE A 240 -5.55 2.96 21.13
C PHE A 240 -4.30 2.64 21.97
N ALA A 241 -4.43 2.66 23.30
CA ALA A 241 -3.31 2.37 24.20
C ALA A 241 -2.75 0.95 24.01
N ALA A 242 -3.62 -0.06 23.88
CA ALA A 242 -3.20 -1.44 23.70
C ALA A 242 -2.48 -1.65 22.37
N LEU A 243 -2.87 -0.90 21.34
CA LEU A 243 -2.32 -1.02 19.98
C LEU A 243 -1.04 -0.19 19.78
N CYS A 244 -1.00 1.05 20.25
CA CYS A 244 0.02 2.02 19.86
C CYS A 244 1.02 2.40 20.98
N ARG A 245 0.66 2.20 22.25
CA ARG A 245 1.56 2.48 23.39
C ARG A 245 2.44 1.29 23.78
N GLN A 246 2.21 0.15 23.15
CA GLN A 246 3.07 -1.01 23.27
C GLN A 246 4.06 -1.05 22.10
N PRO A 247 5.26 -1.61 22.30
CA PRO A 247 6.26 -1.76 21.25
C PRO A 247 5.92 -2.93 20.30
N LEU A 248 4.81 -2.81 19.60
CA LEU A 248 4.37 -3.72 18.54
C LEU A 248 5.12 -3.43 17.24
N ALA A 249 5.45 -4.50 16.51
CA ALA A 249 6.07 -4.46 15.20
C ALA A 249 5.03 -4.67 14.09
N SER A 250 5.40 -4.37 12.84
CA SER A 250 4.52 -4.59 11.68
C SER A 250 4.04 -6.05 11.54
N SER A 251 4.85 -7.02 11.97
CA SER A 251 4.46 -8.44 12.00
C SER A 251 3.27 -8.72 12.92
N ASP A 252 3.16 -7.99 14.03
CA ASP A 252 2.08 -8.17 15.01
C ASP A 252 0.76 -7.67 14.41
N TYR A 253 0.77 -6.49 13.77
CA TYR A 253 -0.39 -5.96 13.04
C TYR A 253 -0.80 -6.85 11.87
N LEU A 254 0.18 -7.40 11.12
CA LEU A 254 -0.10 -8.34 10.03
C LEU A 254 -0.81 -9.59 10.52
N GLN A 255 -0.44 -10.11 11.70
CA GLN A 255 -1.10 -11.27 12.30
C GLN A 255 -2.52 -10.92 12.76
N LEU A 256 -2.71 -9.76 13.38
CA LEU A 256 -4.05 -9.28 13.75
C LEU A 256 -4.95 -9.17 12.52
N CYS A 257 -4.46 -8.54 11.45
CA CYS A 257 -5.21 -8.36 10.20
C CYS A 257 -5.36 -9.64 9.36
N GLN A 258 -4.63 -10.72 9.68
CA GLN A 258 -4.88 -12.06 9.12
C GLN A 258 -5.98 -12.80 9.85
N ARG A 259 -6.07 -12.58 11.17
CA ARG A 259 -7.01 -13.28 12.03
C ARG A 259 -8.38 -12.62 12.04
N PHE A 260 -8.43 -11.30 12.08
CA PHE A 260 -9.67 -10.55 12.23
C PHE A 260 -10.02 -9.78 10.97
N ALA A 261 -11.25 -9.97 10.52
CA ALA A 261 -11.83 -9.22 9.41
C ALA A 261 -12.26 -7.81 9.86
N HIS A 262 -12.63 -7.65 11.13
CA HIS A 262 -13.08 -6.38 11.72
C HIS A 262 -12.19 -6.01 12.90
N ILE A 263 -11.71 -4.77 12.95
CA ILE A 263 -10.88 -4.26 14.04
C ILE A 263 -11.48 -2.97 14.57
N ALA A 264 -11.82 -2.96 15.85
CA ALA A 264 -12.37 -1.81 16.56
C ALA A 264 -11.34 -1.19 17.50
N ILE A 265 -11.18 0.13 17.42
CA ILE A 265 -10.25 0.92 18.23
C ILE A 265 -11.02 1.99 19.00
N GLY A 266 -11.07 1.85 20.31
CA GLY A 266 -11.59 2.87 21.23
C GLY A 266 -10.55 3.93 21.59
N GLU A 267 -11.04 5.07 22.09
CA GLU A 267 -10.25 6.10 22.75
C GLU A 267 -9.12 6.70 21.89
N LEU A 268 -9.39 7.02 20.62
CA LEU A 268 -8.41 7.70 19.76
C LEU A 268 -8.05 9.08 20.34
N PRO A 269 -6.78 9.32 20.75
CA PRO A 269 -6.36 10.60 21.30
C PRO A 269 -6.10 11.63 20.21
N ALA A 270 -5.81 12.87 20.62
CA ALA A 270 -5.20 13.85 19.72
C ALA A 270 -3.79 13.39 19.34
N LEU A 271 -3.59 13.03 18.06
CA LEU A 271 -2.36 12.44 17.57
C LEU A 271 -1.17 13.38 17.65
N GLY A 272 -1.39 14.70 17.52
CA GLY A 272 -0.34 15.71 17.74
C GLY A 272 0.20 15.77 19.18
N ARG A 273 -0.47 15.14 20.15
CA ARG A 273 0.00 14.99 21.53
C ARG A 273 0.65 13.63 21.81
N CYS A 274 0.62 12.73 20.85
CA CYS A 274 1.28 11.42 20.94
C CYS A 274 2.76 11.55 20.60
N THR A 275 3.57 10.65 21.13
CA THR A 275 4.97 10.44 20.75
C THR A 275 5.09 10.05 19.27
N LEU A 276 6.26 10.29 18.67
CA LEU A 276 6.54 9.90 17.28
C LEU A 276 6.37 8.38 17.07
N ASP A 277 6.76 7.57 18.06
CA ASP A 277 6.62 6.12 18.03
C ASP A 277 5.14 5.68 18.01
N GLU A 278 4.29 6.28 18.85
CA GLU A 278 2.85 6.00 18.86
C GLU A 278 2.20 6.41 17.53
N GLN A 279 2.57 7.58 16.98
CA GLN A 279 2.11 8.04 15.67
C GLN A 279 2.53 7.05 14.57
N GLN A 280 3.80 6.65 14.53
CA GLN A 280 4.33 5.70 13.54
C GLN A 280 3.65 4.33 13.65
N ARG A 281 3.36 3.86 14.87
CA ARG A 281 2.63 2.60 15.10
C ARG A 281 1.20 2.66 14.58
N LEU A 282 0.48 3.75 14.82
CA LEU A 282 -0.85 3.94 14.26
C LEU A 282 -0.77 4.00 12.72
N ILE A 283 0.17 4.75 12.16
CA ILE A 283 0.39 4.83 10.70
C ILE A 283 0.58 3.42 10.11
N ASN A 284 1.50 2.63 10.68
CA ASN A 284 1.79 1.26 10.25
C ASN A 284 0.56 0.35 10.36
N PHE A 285 -0.20 0.46 11.46
CA PHE A 285 -1.41 -0.34 11.63
C PHE A 285 -2.46 0.01 10.57
N ILE A 286 -2.76 1.30 10.37
CA ILE A 286 -3.74 1.77 9.39
C ILE A 286 -3.32 1.40 7.96
N ASP A 287 -2.02 1.47 7.65
CA ASP A 287 -1.44 0.93 6.42
C ASP A 287 -1.82 -0.54 6.22
N ILE A 288 -1.45 -1.39 7.18
CA ILE A 288 -1.63 -2.84 7.08
C ILE A 288 -3.11 -3.23 7.05
N ALA A 289 -3.95 -2.63 7.89
CA ALA A 289 -5.38 -2.94 7.97
C ALA A 289 -6.10 -2.59 6.67
N TYR A 290 -5.77 -1.43 6.08
CA TYR A 290 -6.34 -1.01 4.81
C TYR A 290 -5.93 -1.92 3.65
N ASP A 291 -4.64 -2.25 3.54
CA ASP A 291 -4.12 -3.08 2.46
C ASP A 291 -4.66 -4.53 2.54
N ARG A 292 -5.02 -4.97 3.75
CA ARG A 292 -5.66 -6.27 4.01
C ARG A 292 -7.18 -6.23 3.90
N ALA A 293 -7.76 -5.09 3.58
CA ALA A 293 -9.21 -4.88 3.52
C ALA A 293 -9.93 -5.28 4.82
N CYS A 294 -9.28 -5.08 5.97
CA CYS A 294 -9.94 -5.19 7.27
C CYS A 294 -10.93 -4.02 7.43
N GLU A 295 -12.12 -4.29 7.95
CA GLU A 295 -13.06 -3.23 8.28
C GLU A 295 -12.65 -2.58 9.60
N LEU A 296 -12.40 -1.27 9.56
CA LEU A 296 -11.90 -0.53 10.72
C LEU A 296 -13.01 0.30 11.39
N TRP A 297 -13.28 0.05 12.67
CA TRP A 297 -14.17 0.91 13.46
C TRP A 297 -13.34 1.69 14.47
N MET A 298 -13.47 3.00 14.49
CA MET A 298 -12.72 3.87 15.39
C MET A 298 -13.65 4.79 16.14
N GLN A 299 -13.30 5.11 17.38
CA GLN A 299 -13.99 6.12 18.17
C GLN A 299 -13.00 7.14 18.73
N GLY A 300 -13.40 8.41 18.71
CA GLY A 300 -12.70 9.49 19.42
C GLY A 300 -13.66 10.62 19.79
N GLU A 301 -13.24 11.47 20.72
CA GLU A 301 -14.11 12.51 21.30
C GLU A 301 -14.38 13.69 20.37
N ARG A 302 -13.53 13.89 19.35
CA ARG A 302 -13.55 15.06 18.46
C ARG A 302 -13.45 14.64 17.00
N PRO A 303 -13.82 15.49 16.04
CA PRO A 303 -13.65 15.20 14.61
C PRO A 303 -12.24 14.69 14.26
N LEU A 304 -12.16 13.76 13.30
CA LEU A 304 -10.89 13.12 12.91
C LEU A 304 -9.84 14.11 12.42
N ASP A 305 -10.24 15.13 11.68
CA ASP A 305 -9.37 16.21 11.21
C ASP A 305 -8.68 16.92 12.38
N VAL A 306 -9.44 17.28 13.42
CA VAL A 306 -8.95 17.90 14.66
C VAL A 306 -8.04 16.95 15.43
N LEU A 307 -8.41 15.67 15.57
CA LEU A 307 -7.55 14.69 16.24
C LEU A 307 -6.24 14.45 15.50
N CYS A 308 -6.23 14.67 14.19
CA CYS A 308 -5.06 14.52 13.33
C CYS A 308 -4.19 15.79 13.25
N GLU A 309 -4.61 16.93 13.80
CA GLU A 309 -3.80 18.17 13.79
C GLU A 309 -2.45 17.98 14.50
N GLY A 310 -1.42 18.70 14.03
CA GLY A 310 -0.08 18.70 14.64
C GLY A 310 0.77 17.44 14.39
N VAL A 311 0.29 16.47 13.60
CA VAL A 311 1.10 15.31 13.21
C VAL A 311 2.12 15.71 12.14
N SER A 312 3.40 15.70 12.52
CA SER A 312 4.55 16.10 11.69
C SER A 312 5.19 14.95 10.89
N HIS A 313 4.65 13.74 11.01
CA HIS A 313 5.22 12.55 10.38
C HIS A 313 5.04 12.57 8.85
N GLY A 314 6.13 12.40 8.08
CA GLY A 314 6.15 12.52 6.62
C GLY A 314 5.17 11.60 5.88
N ASP A 315 4.95 10.40 6.41
CA ASP A 315 4.04 9.41 5.82
C ASP A 315 2.56 9.57 6.23
N PHE A 316 2.25 10.52 7.13
CA PHE A 316 0.90 10.66 7.69
C PHE A 316 -0.14 11.12 6.66
N SER A 317 0.30 11.74 5.56
CA SER A 317 -0.59 12.08 4.44
C SER A 317 -1.36 10.86 3.90
N ARG A 318 -0.75 9.67 3.94
CA ARG A 318 -1.37 8.43 3.52
C ARG A 318 -2.43 7.94 4.49
N THR A 319 -2.13 8.02 5.79
CA THR A 319 -3.07 7.71 6.86
C THR A 319 -4.28 8.65 6.82
N ARG A 320 -4.07 9.96 6.62
CA ARG A 320 -5.17 10.93 6.45
C ARG A 320 -6.11 10.58 5.30
N SER A 321 -5.54 10.21 4.15
CA SER A 321 -6.33 9.79 2.97
C SER A 321 -7.19 8.56 3.27
N ARG A 322 -6.67 7.59 4.03
CA ARG A 322 -7.43 6.41 4.47
C ARG A 322 -8.49 6.77 5.51
N PHE A 323 -8.19 7.67 6.44
CA PHE A 323 -9.18 8.18 7.40
C PHE A 323 -10.34 8.91 6.70
N ALA A 324 -10.06 9.65 5.62
CA ALA A 324 -11.11 10.30 4.82
C ALA A 324 -12.07 9.30 4.15
N GLN A 325 -11.69 8.03 4.02
CA GLN A 325 -12.54 6.96 3.50
C GLN A 325 -13.33 6.22 4.58
N LEU A 326 -13.19 6.58 5.86
CA LEU A 326 -14.09 6.08 6.90
C LEU A 326 -15.42 6.83 6.81
N ARG A 327 -16.54 6.11 6.97
CA ARG A 327 -17.83 6.77 7.17
C ARG A 327 -17.75 7.54 8.49
N GLN A 328 -18.22 8.79 8.53
CA GLN A 328 -18.26 9.55 9.78
C GLN A 328 -19.68 9.56 10.32
N GLU A 329 -19.84 9.17 11.58
CA GLU A 329 -21.10 9.21 12.32
C GLU A 329 -20.88 10.00 13.62
N GLN A 330 -21.82 10.87 13.94
CA GLN A 330 -21.78 11.70 15.14
C GLN A 330 -22.86 11.23 16.12
N ALA A 331 -22.63 11.43 17.42
CA ALA A 331 -23.58 11.04 18.45
C ALA A 331 -25.02 11.55 18.21
N GLU A 332 -25.19 12.70 17.54
CA GLU A 332 -26.50 13.29 17.23
C GLU A 332 -27.30 12.50 16.17
N SER A 333 -26.65 11.71 15.31
CA SER A 333 -27.33 10.94 14.25
C SER A 333 -27.87 9.58 14.71
N LEU A 334 -27.68 9.19 15.97
CA LEU A 334 -28.15 7.91 16.55
C LEU A 334 -29.40 8.06 17.42
N ALA A 335 -29.99 9.27 17.48
CA ALA A 335 -31.16 9.60 18.28
C ALA A 335 -32.44 9.85 17.46
N CYS A 336 -32.48 9.42 16.19
CA CYS A 336 -33.67 9.51 15.33
C CYS A 336 -34.17 8.12 14.92
#